data_AF-A0A7W6FVV7-F1
#
_entry.id   AF-A0A7W6FVV7-F1
#
_cell.length_a   1.000
_cell.length_b   1.000
_cell.length_c   1.000
_cell.angle_alpha   90.00
_cell.angle_beta   90.00
_cell.angle_gamma   90.00
#
_symmetry.space_group_name_H-M   'P 1'
#
loop_
_entity.id
_entity.type
_entity.pdbx_description
1 polymer ?
#
loop_
_entity_poly.entity_id
_entity_poly.type
_entity_poly.pdbx_seq_one_letter_code
_entity_poly.pdbx_strand_id
1 'polypeptide(L)'
;MTEIEHEDEVWFAIEALQQADRDMVAFELDEGDGEDTFLGEGSTYERIKARVDAAIAAIEDEGLNRETAAKGTLALLESILLTTYAEHMGMIEAAVRMTNAAEARANG
;
A
#
# COMPACT_ATOMS: atom_id res chain seq x y z
N MET A 1 -14.23 -13.02 -13.92
CA MET A 1 -13.94 -12.95 -12.48
C MET A 1 -15.26 -13.07 -11.75
N THR A 2 -15.37 -13.98 -10.78
CA THR A 2 -16.58 -14.15 -9.96
C THR A 2 -16.62 -13.10 -8.84
N GLU A 3 -17.79 -12.87 -8.24
CA GLU A 3 -17.97 -11.90 -7.15
C GLU A 3 -17.08 -12.24 -5.92
N ILE A 4 -16.87 -13.53 -5.66
CA ILE A 4 -15.98 -14.05 -4.60
C ILE A 4 -14.50 -13.74 -4.92
N GLU A 5 -14.05 -13.96 -6.17
CA GLU A 5 -12.69 -13.60 -6.58
C GLU A 5 -12.44 -12.08 -6.43
N HIS A 6 -13.48 -11.25 -6.54
CA HIS A 6 -13.36 -9.81 -6.43
C HIS A 6 -13.21 -9.32 -4.98
N GLU A 7 -13.94 -9.92 -4.05
CA GLU A 7 -13.79 -9.64 -2.61
C GLU A 7 -12.40 -10.05 -2.11
N ASP A 8 -11.90 -11.20 -2.60
CA ASP A 8 -10.54 -11.66 -2.29
C ASP A 8 -9.48 -10.64 -2.77
N GLU A 9 -9.58 -10.12 -3.99
CA GLU A 9 -8.60 -9.12 -4.50
C GLU A 9 -8.63 -7.80 -3.71
N VAL A 10 -9.81 -7.34 -3.28
CA VAL A 10 -9.95 -6.16 -2.42
C VAL A 10 -9.25 -6.39 -1.08
N TRP A 11 -9.49 -7.55 -0.46
CA TRP A 11 -8.80 -7.93 0.78
C TRP A 11 -7.28 -7.95 0.60
N PHE A 12 -6.79 -8.57 -0.48
CA PHE A 12 -5.34 -8.67 -0.76
C PHE A 12 -4.70 -7.29 -0.93
N ALA A 13 -5.38 -6.36 -1.61
CA ALA A 13 -4.91 -5.00 -1.80
C ALA A 13 -4.78 -4.24 -0.48
N ILE A 14 -5.79 -4.33 0.38
CA ILE A 14 -5.80 -3.67 1.68
C ILE A 14 -4.71 -4.25 2.59
N GLU A 15 -4.60 -5.58 2.66
CA GLU A 15 -3.59 -6.22 3.50
C GLU A 15 -2.16 -5.84 3.06
N ALA A 16 -1.91 -5.75 1.75
CA ALA A 16 -0.60 -5.32 1.24
C ALA A 16 -0.26 -3.87 1.65
N LEU A 17 -1.23 -2.96 1.58
CA LEU A 17 -1.05 -1.57 2.02
C LEU A 17 -0.81 -1.48 3.54
N GLN A 18 -1.52 -2.28 4.32
CA GLN A 18 -1.31 -2.37 5.77
C GLN A 18 0.06 -2.98 6.13
N GLN A 19 0.52 -3.98 5.37
CA GLN A 19 1.85 -4.53 5.54
C GLN A 19 2.92 -3.48 5.22
N ALA A 20 2.75 -2.69 4.15
CA ALA A 20 3.66 -1.61 3.83
C ALA A 20 3.76 -0.56 4.96
N ASP A 21 2.66 -0.19 5.62
CA ASP A 21 2.69 0.69 6.81
C ASP A 21 3.50 0.07 7.95
N ARG A 22 3.27 -1.23 8.24
CA ARG A 22 4.04 -1.95 9.27
C ARG A 22 5.53 -1.98 8.97
N ASP A 23 5.90 -2.21 7.70
CA ASP A 23 7.29 -2.27 7.27
C ASP A 23 7.96 -0.89 7.35
N MET A 24 7.24 0.19 7.00
CA MET A 24 7.72 1.55 7.17
C MET A 24 7.95 1.89 8.65
N VAL A 25 7.02 1.54 9.54
CA VAL A 25 7.20 1.75 10.98
C VAL A 25 8.41 0.98 11.49
N ALA A 26 8.57 -0.28 11.10
CA ALA A 26 9.71 -1.10 11.51
C ALA A 26 11.04 -0.48 11.04
N PHE A 27 11.09 0.00 9.79
CA PHE A 27 12.28 0.67 9.24
C PHE A 27 12.65 1.93 10.02
N GLU A 28 11.69 2.83 10.25
CA GLU A 28 11.96 4.10 10.94
C GLU A 28 12.32 3.90 12.42
N LEU A 29 11.83 2.82 13.04
CA LEU A 29 12.24 2.42 14.39
C LEU A 29 13.62 1.78 14.45
N ASP A 30 14.07 1.10 13.40
CA ASP A 30 15.41 0.51 13.30
C ASP A 30 16.48 1.57 13.02
N GLU A 31 16.16 2.56 12.18
CA GLU A 31 17.05 3.70 11.88
C GLU A 31 17.09 4.75 12.99
N GLY A 32 16.06 4.83 13.84
CA GLY A 32 16.01 5.74 14.97
C GLY A 32 16.95 5.32 16.12
N ASP A 33 17.62 6.27 16.76
CA ASP A 33 18.52 6.01 17.90
C ASP A 33 17.81 5.85 19.26
N GLY A 34 16.49 5.63 19.23
CA GLY A 34 15.63 5.44 20.40
C GLY A 34 15.11 6.74 21.03
N GLU A 35 15.71 7.90 20.76
CA GLU A 35 15.21 9.21 21.21
C GLU A 35 14.59 10.02 20.06
N ASP A 36 15.14 9.92 18.84
CA ASP A 36 14.61 10.58 17.64
C ASP A 36 14.15 9.55 16.59
N THR A 37 12.87 9.14 16.65
CA THR A 37 12.25 8.37 15.55
C THR A 37 11.76 9.31 14.46
N PHE A 38 11.85 8.91 13.19
CA PHE A 38 11.28 9.69 12.08
C PHE A 38 9.77 9.44 11.89
N LEU A 39 9.05 9.07 12.95
CA LEU A 39 7.60 8.86 12.94
C LEU A 39 6.79 10.14 13.22
N GLY A 40 7.46 11.24 13.59
CA GLY A 40 6.84 12.49 14.02
C GLY A 40 6.25 13.37 12.90
N GLU A 41 5.62 14.47 13.32
CA GLU A 41 4.98 15.43 12.41
C GLU A 41 5.96 15.98 11.36
N GLY A 42 5.53 15.99 10.09
CA GLY A 42 6.29 16.46 8.94
C GLY A 42 7.29 15.44 8.39
N SER A 43 7.36 14.23 8.95
CA SER A 43 8.28 13.20 8.45
C SER A 43 7.85 12.63 7.10
N THR A 44 8.81 11.96 6.44
CA THR A 44 8.52 11.23 5.21
C THR A 44 7.53 10.09 5.45
N TYR A 45 7.67 9.37 6.57
CA TYR A 45 6.70 8.36 7.01
C TYR A 45 5.28 8.91 7.09
N GLU A 46 5.04 10.01 7.82
CA GLU A 46 3.69 10.54 8.03
C GLU A 46 2.99 10.87 6.69
N ARG A 47 3.75 11.45 5.76
CA ARG A 47 3.25 11.79 4.42
C ARG A 47 2.88 10.57 3.59
N ILE A 48 3.67 9.50 3.68
CA ILE A 48 3.41 8.26 2.94
C ILE A 48 2.26 7.50 3.61
N LYS A 49 2.24 7.41 4.94
CA LYS A 49 1.13 6.84 5.71
C LYS A 49 -0.20 7.47 5.35
N ALA A 50 -0.28 8.81 5.29
CA ALA A 50 -1.52 9.49 4.91
C ALA A 50 -2.05 9.05 3.52
N ARG A 51 -1.16 8.71 2.59
CA ARG A 51 -1.54 8.22 1.25
C ARG A 51 -1.90 6.73 1.27
N VAL A 52 -1.21 5.93 2.07
CA VAL A 52 -1.58 4.52 2.33
C VAL A 52 -2.99 4.47 2.92
N ASP A 53 -3.26 5.24 3.98
CA ASP A 53 -4.57 5.32 4.63
C ASP A 53 -5.67 5.79 3.66
N ALA A 54 -5.37 6.81 2.83
CA ALA A 54 -6.29 7.29 1.81
C ALA A 54 -6.55 6.25 0.69
N ALA A 55 -5.56 5.45 0.32
CA ALA A 55 -5.71 4.38 -0.66
C ALA A 55 -6.57 3.23 -0.10
N ILE A 56 -6.33 2.82 1.16
CA ILE A 56 -7.16 1.82 1.84
C ILE A 56 -8.61 2.29 1.89
N ALA A 57 -8.87 3.50 2.38
CA ALA A 57 -10.23 4.04 2.49
C ALA A 57 -10.96 4.07 1.13
N ALA A 58 -10.26 4.46 0.06
CA ALA A 58 -10.84 4.48 -1.28
C ALA A 58 -11.14 3.07 -1.81
N ILE A 59 -10.28 2.08 -1.53
CA ILE A 59 -10.50 0.68 -1.90
C ILE A 59 -11.65 0.06 -1.10
N GLU A 60 -11.80 0.40 0.18
CA GLU A 60 -12.91 -0.07 1.02
C GLU A 60 -14.27 0.51 0.57
N ASP A 61 -14.33 1.79 0.20
CA ASP A 61 -15.57 2.47 -0.20
C ASP A 61 -15.98 2.16 -1.65
N GLU A 62 -15.01 2.18 -2.58
CA GLU A 62 -15.29 2.09 -4.02
C GLU A 62 -14.93 0.72 -4.64
N GLY A 63 -14.23 -0.14 -3.90
CA GLY A 63 -13.62 -1.36 -4.41
C GLY A 63 -12.41 -1.10 -5.30
N LEU A 64 -11.88 -2.17 -5.92
CA LEU A 64 -10.79 -2.06 -6.89
C LEU A 64 -11.29 -1.62 -8.27
N ASN A 65 -10.94 -0.40 -8.64
CA ASN A 65 -11.12 0.18 -9.96
C ASN A 65 -9.79 0.81 -10.41
N ARG A 66 -9.71 1.36 -11.64
CA ARG A 66 -8.45 1.92 -12.17
C ARG A 66 -7.88 3.03 -11.30
N GLU A 67 -8.73 3.87 -10.73
CA GLU A 67 -8.31 4.98 -9.89
C GLU A 67 -7.83 4.50 -8.52
N THR A 68 -8.59 3.65 -7.84
CA THR A 68 -8.20 3.12 -6.52
C THR A 68 -6.97 2.23 -6.59
N ALA A 69 -6.82 1.42 -7.64
CA ALA A 69 -5.61 0.64 -7.90
C ALA A 69 -4.38 1.52 -8.19
N ALA A 70 -4.55 2.66 -8.89
CA ALA A 70 -3.46 3.61 -9.09
C ALA A 70 -3.04 4.28 -7.78
N LYS A 71 -4.00 4.66 -6.93
CA LYS A 71 -3.73 5.21 -5.58
C LYS A 71 -2.95 4.19 -4.72
N GLY A 72 -3.42 2.94 -4.67
CA GLY A 72 -2.76 1.85 -3.94
C GLY A 72 -1.35 1.57 -4.46
N THR A 73 -1.19 1.46 -5.78
CA THR A 73 0.12 1.24 -6.42
C THR A 73 1.11 2.36 -6.10
N LEU A 74 0.69 3.63 -6.19
CA LEU A 74 1.55 4.76 -5.85
C LEU A 74 1.96 4.76 -4.37
N ALA A 75 1.03 4.46 -3.46
CA ALA A 75 1.33 4.35 -2.04
C ALA A 75 2.34 3.23 -1.73
N LEU A 76 2.21 2.07 -2.38
CA LEU A 76 3.17 0.98 -2.26
C LEU A 76 4.56 1.36 -2.80
N LEU A 77 4.63 2.03 -3.95
CA LEU A 77 5.90 2.50 -4.51
C LEU A 77 6.60 3.51 -3.59
N GLU A 78 5.84 4.42 -2.97
CA GLU A 78 6.42 5.35 -2.00
C GLU A 78 6.91 4.64 -0.74
N SER A 79 6.17 3.63 -0.27
CA SER A 79 6.57 2.81 0.87
C SER A 79 7.89 2.07 0.60
N ILE A 80 8.03 1.45 -0.58
CA ILE A 80 9.27 0.81 -1.07
C ILE A 80 10.45 1.79 -1.06
N LEU A 81 10.24 3.01 -1.55
CA LEU A 81 11.29 4.02 -1.63
C LEU A 81 11.74 4.49 -0.24
N LEU A 82 10.87 4.42 0.77
CA LEU A 82 11.24 4.67 2.15
C LEU A 82 12.02 3.49 2.76
N THR A 83 11.49 2.27 2.62
CA THR A 83 11.98 1.07 3.31
C THR A 83 13.15 0.36 2.61
N THR A 84 13.99 1.09 1.85
CA THR A 84 14.91 0.54 0.82
C THR A 84 15.86 -0.60 1.26
N TYR A 85 15.91 -0.98 2.54
CA TYR A 85 16.74 -2.03 3.11
C TYR A 85 16.15 -3.45 3.22
N ALA A 86 14.83 -3.70 3.12
CA ALA A 86 14.32 -5.08 3.25
C ALA A 86 13.01 -5.35 2.48
N GLU A 87 13.04 -6.35 1.61
CA GLU A 87 11.88 -7.09 1.03
C GLU A 87 10.86 -6.33 0.14
N HIS A 88 11.33 -5.69 -0.93
CA HIS A 88 10.47 -4.99 -1.92
C HIS A 88 9.63 -5.87 -2.85
N MET A 89 9.95 -7.16 -2.98
CA MET A 89 9.31 -8.02 -3.99
C MET A 89 7.82 -8.22 -3.73
N GLY A 90 7.39 -8.37 -2.48
CA GLY A 90 5.98 -8.54 -2.13
C GLY A 90 5.12 -7.32 -2.46
N MET A 91 5.65 -6.11 -2.21
CA MET A 91 4.94 -4.86 -2.53
C MET A 91 4.84 -4.63 -4.05
N ILE A 92 5.87 -4.98 -4.82
CA ILE A 92 5.85 -4.93 -6.29
C ILE A 92 4.82 -5.92 -6.85
N GLU A 93 4.79 -7.15 -6.34
CA GLU A 93 3.81 -8.16 -6.75
C GLU A 93 2.38 -7.73 -6.43
N ALA A 94 2.16 -7.11 -5.25
CA ALA A 94 0.86 -6.56 -4.87
C ALA A 94 0.42 -5.42 -5.80
N ALA A 95 1.33 -4.50 -6.17
CA ALA A 95 1.03 -3.42 -7.12
C ALA A 95 0.63 -3.96 -8.51
N VAL A 96 1.35 -4.96 -9.01
CA VAL A 96 1.03 -5.63 -10.29
C VAL A 96 -0.34 -6.33 -10.19
N ARG A 97 -0.59 -7.07 -9.11
CA ARG A 97 -1.85 -7.79 -8.92
C ARG A 97 -3.05 -6.85 -8.85
N MET A 98 -2.95 -5.75 -8.09
CA MET A 98 -3.97 -4.70 -8.03
C MET A 98 -4.28 -4.10 -9.41
N THR A 99 -3.24 -3.79 -10.19
CA THR A 99 -3.40 -3.23 -11.54
C THR A 99 -4.13 -4.19 -12.46
N ASN A 100 -3.75 -5.47 -12.45
CA ASN A 100 -4.39 -6.50 -13.27
C ASN A 100 -5.85 -6.74 -12.87
N ALA A 101 -6.16 -6.75 -11.57
CA ALA A 101 -7.52 -6.88 -11.07
C ALA A 101 -8.42 -5.73 -11.54
N ALA A 102 -7.91 -4.49 -11.48
CA ALA A 102 -8.64 -3.32 -11.96
C ALA A 102 -8.89 -3.35 -13.47
N GLU A 103 -7.94 -3.83 -14.27
CA GLU A 103 -8.14 -4.01 -15.72
C GLU A 103 -9.16 -5.10 -16.04
N ALA A 104 -9.11 -6.23 -15.33
CA ALA A 104 -10.04 -7.33 -15.51
C ALA A 104 -11.49 -6.91 -15.24
N ARG A 105 -11.73 -6.10 -14.19
CA ARG A 105 -13.05 -5.54 -13.88
C ARG A 105 -13.57 -4.59 -14.96
N ALA A 106 -12.69 -3.81 -15.58
CA ALA A 106 -13.10 -2.81 -16.56
C ALA A 106 -13.35 -3.38 -17.96
N ASN A 107 -12.89 -4.60 -18.23
CA ASN A 107 -12.99 -5.29 -19.52
C ASN A 107 -13.98 -6.48 -19.51
N GLY A 108 -14.60 -6.79 -18.36
CA GLY A 108 -15.62 -7.83 -18.18
C GLY A 108 -16.94 -7.24 -17.73
#